data_AF-A0A518BWV3-F1
#
_entry.id   AF-A0A518BWV3-F1
#
_cell.length_a   1.000
_cell.length_b   1.000
_cell.length_c   1.000
_cell.angle_alpha   90.00
_cell.angle_beta   90.00
_cell.angle_gamma   90.00
#
_symmetry.space_group_name_H-M   'P 1'
#
loop_
_entity.id
_entity.type
_entity.pdbx_description
1 polymer ?
#
loop_
_entity_poly.entity_id
_entity_poly.type
_entity_poly.pdbx_seq_one_letter_code
_entity_poly.pdbx_strand_id
1 'polypeptide(L)'
;MQRKLIRLTTLLTLTLVAAACSSTQTGSAPTTADEAPTPAATTQPRTTPSISAEKKAALLIDYLADNSRHLSRLTPGYIYERLHHREDSAAICDAFDRLLVAVVPDAHQHLIDELELDFIHDPDTSSLDLLNYELKVHFSTFPWEANDYPGGPEGANEQLADIMVDALDIVRPERRANRSRTAVIRRDVVTDEIWAYMLAQWTPVPGEPDWKLNRHAVDAYVRMREAAAADGVTLKIRSGHRDPAKAKRNAARRGNHFATASFSAHSLGLAIDFALPDPKSDRVFDITTSPMPYVVAMRYSPVHKWMHLRGERFGWYPFQHEPWHWEFNPPGFREVFFADYPGGAPDMEPVFE
;
A
#
# COMPACT_ATOMS: atom_id res chain seq x y z
N MET A 1 15.25 5.03 -29.38
CA MET A 1 16.01 3.76 -29.38
C MET A 1 15.06 2.64 -28.96
N GLN A 2 14.88 1.64 -29.82
CA GLN A 2 13.95 0.51 -29.65
C GLN A 2 14.36 -0.35 -28.45
N ARG A 3 13.51 -0.45 -27.42
CA ARG A 3 13.68 -1.42 -26.33
C ARG A 3 13.02 -2.74 -26.74
N LYS A 4 13.84 -3.79 -26.83
CA LYS A 4 13.42 -5.18 -27.06
C LYS A 4 12.77 -5.71 -25.78
N LEU A 5 11.52 -6.12 -25.89
CA LEU A 5 10.74 -6.78 -24.86
C LEU A 5 11.17 -8.26 -24.77
N ILE A 6 11.76 -8.68 -23.66
CA ILE A 6 11.94 -10.11 -23.35
C ILE A 6 10.86 -10.47 -22.33
N ARG A 7 9.84 -11.22 -22.79
CA ARG A 7 8.78 -11.75 -21.93
C ARG A 7 9.27 -13.04 -21.27
N LEU A 8 9.31 -13.07 -19.94
CA LEU A 8 9.41 -14.29 -19.16
C LEU A 8 8.01 -14.66 -18.66
N THR A 9 7.39 -15.65 -19.30
CA THR A 9 6.07 -16.16 -18.92
C THR A 9 6.27 -17.40 -18.05
N THR A 10 5.90 -17.34 -16.77
CA THR A 10 5.75 -18.53 -15.93
C THR A 10 4.30 -18.60 -15.47
N LEU A 11 3.54 -19.51 -16.07
CA LEU A 11 2.19 -19.87 -15.63
C LEU A 11 2.29 -20.74 -14.38
N LEU A 12 1.62 -20.33 -13.30
CA LEU A 12 1.26 -21.22 -12.18
C LEU A 12 -0.27 -21.36 -12.18
N THR A 13 -0.77 -22.49 -12.67
CA THR A 13 -2.18 -22.86 -12.62
C THR A 13 -2.47 -23.53 -11.28
N LEU A 14 -3.27 -22.90 -10.42
CA LEU A 14 -3.81 -23.53 -9.20
C LEU A 14 -5.24 -24.00 -9.48
N THR A 15 -5.45 -25.31 -9.53
CA THR A 15 -6.76 -25.94 -9.69
C THR A 15 -7.41 -26.10 -8.32
N LEU A 16 -8.46 -25.33 -8.02
CA LEU A 16 -9.32 -25.57 -6.85
C LEU A 16 -10.34 -26.66 -7.20
N VAL A 17 -10.27 -27.80 -6.49
CA VAL A 17 -11.33 -28.81 -6.49
C VAL A 17 -12.25 -28.52 -5.30
N ALA A 18 -13.43 -27.95 -5.58
CA ALA A 18 -14.52 -27.87 -4.61
C ALA A 18 -15.37 -29.14 -4.71
N ALA A 19 -15.28 -30.01 -3.70
CA ALA A 19 -16.20 -31.13 -3.53
C ALA A 19 -17.44 -30.65 -2.74
N ALA A 20 -18.54 -30.39 -3.46
CA ALA A 20 -19.85 -30.20 -2.87
C ALA A 20 -20.59 -31.55 -2.81
N CYS A 21 -20.73 -32.12 -1.62
CA CYS A 21 -21.67 -33.23 -1.38
C CYS A 21 -23.04 -32.64 -1.00
N SER A 22 -23.95 -32.60 -1.97
CA SER A 22 -25.39 -32.40 -1.72
C SER A 22 -26.09 -33.74 -1.91
N SER A 23 -26.52 -34.37 -0.83
CA SER A 23 -27.38 -35.55 -0.86
C SER A 23 -28.85 -35.13 -0.75
N THR A 24 -29.61 -35.40 -1.80
CA THR A 24 -31.07 -35.29 -1.83
C THR A 24 -31.70 -36.51 -1.17
N GLN A 25 -32.55 -36.28 -0.17
CA GLN A 25 -33.47 -37.28 0.40
C GLN A 25 -34.76 -37.33 -0.42
N THR A 26 -35.12 -38.52 -0.91
CA THR A 26 -36.51 -38.89 -1.21
C THR A 26 -36.74 -40.30 -0.66
N GLY A 27 -37.76 -40.42 0.19
CA GLY A 27 -38.02 -41.62 0.98
C GLY A 27 -38.75 -42.74 0.27
N SER A 28 -38.88 -43.86 1.00
CA SER A 28 -39.97 -44.83 0.91
C SER A 28 -39.92 -45.71 2.16
N ALA A 29 -41.05 -45.81 2.86
CA ALA A 29 -41.32 -46.83 3.89
C ALA A 29 -41.51 -48.20 3.19
N PRO A 30 -41.39 -49.36 3.88
CA PRO A 30 -42.49 -49.77 4.73
C PRO A 30 -42.16 -50.77 5.89
N THR A 31 -43.20 -50.97 6.72
CA THR A 31 -43.60 -52.18 7.45
C THR A 31 -42.86 -52.66 8.70
N THR A 32 -43.71 -52.85 9.72
CA THR A 32 -43.61 -53.41 11.06
C THR A 32 -42.98 -54.81 11.16
N ALA A 33 -42.07 -54.97 12.14
CA ALA A 33 -41.91 -56.21 12.88
C ALA A 33 -41.50 -55.87 14.33
N ASP A 34 -42.21 -56.50 15.25
CA ASP A 34 -42.11 -56.39 16.70
C ASP A 34 -40.85 -57.16 17.17
N GLU A 35 -39.82 -56.44 17.61
CA GLU A 35 -38.58 -57.05 18.12
C GLU A 35 -38.29 -56.53 19.54
N ALA A 36 -38.05 -57.47 20.45
CA ALA A 36 -37.95 -57.27 21.89
C ALA A 36 -36.83 -56.29 22.30
N PRO A 37 -36.97 -55.57 23.43
CA PRO A 37 -36.05 -54.51 23.83
C PRO A 37 -34.66 -55.07 24.19
N THR A 38 -33.69 -54.83 23.31
CA THR A 38 -32.26 -54.95 23.62
C THR A 38 -31.91 -53.97 24.74
N PRO A 39 -31.19 -54.36 25.81
CA PRO A 39 -30.82 -53.46 26.89
C PRO A 39 -29.98 -52.30 26.34
N ALA A 40 -30.42 -51.08 26.66
CA ALA A 40 -29.80 -49.83 26.23
C ALA A 40 -28.29 -49.86 26.53
N ALA A 41 -27.48 -49.92 25.48
CA ALA A 41 -26.06 -49.70 25.58
C ALA A 41 -25.85 -48.25 26.05
N THR A 42 -25.45 -48.10 27.31
CA THR A 42 -24.98 -46.84 27.90
C THR A 42 -23.94 -46.24 26.97
N THR A 43 -24.38 -45.31 26.13
CA THR A 43 -23.50 -44.60 25.20
C THR A 43 -22.73 -43.62 26.06
N GLN A 44 -21.53 -44.01 26.51
CA GLN A 44 -20.65 -43.08 27.20
C GLN A 44 -20.45 -41.88 26.28
N PRO A 45 -20.65 -40.64 26.78
CA PRO A 45 -20.42 -39.45 25.98
C PRO A 45 -19.00 -39.51 25.44
N ARG A 46 -18.84 -39.56 24.12
CA ARG A 46 -17.54 -39.43 23.48
C ARG A 46 -16.98 -38.07 23.88
N THR A 47 -16.08 -38.07 24.85
CA THR A 47 -15.26 -36.91 25.19
C THR A 47 -14.43 -36.60 23.95
N THR A 48 -14.80 -35.54 23.22
CA THR A 48 -13.97 -35.00 22.15
C THR A 48 -12.62 -34.64 22.77
N PRO A 49 -11.49 -35.08 22.21
CA PRO A 49 -10.18 -34.75 22.76
C PRO A 49 -10.01 -33.23 22.76
N SER A 50 -9.88 -32.65 23.96
CA SER A 50 -9.59 -31.23 24.12
C SER A 50 -8.14 -30.99 23.72
N ILE A 51 -7.92 -30.27 22.62
CA ILE A 51 -6.60 -29.77 22.24
C ILE A 51 -6.09 -28.79 23.29
N SER A 52 -4.77 -28.83 23.59
CA SER A 52 -4.14 -27.91 24.54
C SER A 52 -4.21 -26.47 24.05
N ALA A 53 -4.12 -25.49 24.97
CA ALA A 53 -4.08 -24.08 24.62
C ALA A 53 -2.90 -23.74 23.69
N GLU A 54 -1.73 -24.33 23.95
CA GLU A 54 -0.54 -24.20 23.09
C GLU A 54 -0.81 -24.67 21.66
N LYS A 55 -1.48 -25.81 21.50
CA LYS A 55 -1.81 -26.33 20.17
C LYS A 55 -2.85 -25.45 19.45
N LYS A 56 -3.81 -24.87 20.19
CA LYS A 56 -4.76 -23.89 19.63
C LYS A 56 -4.03 -22.63 19.15
N ALA A 57 -3.09 -22.13 19.95
CA ALA A 57 -2.29 -20.95 19.60
C ALA A 57 -1.48 -21.19 18.33
N ALA A 58 -0.74 -22.31 18.25
CA ALA A 58 0.04 -22.65 17.05
C ALA A 58 -0.83 -22.73 15.79
N LEU A 59 -1.98 -23.42 15.86
CA LEU A 59 -2.91 -23.51 14.72
C LEU A 59 -3.50 -22.14 14.32
N LEU A 60 -3.74 -21.25 15.29
CA LEU A 60 -4.21 -19.90 15.02
C LEU A 60 -3.13 -19.07 14.33
N ILE A 61 -1.87 -19.18 14.74
CA ILE A 61 -0.75 -18.47 14.10
C ILE A 61 -0.63 -18.89 12.63
N ASP A 62 -0.62 -20.20 12.36
CA ASP A 62 -0.55 -20.73 10.99
C ASP A 62 -1.72 -20.18 10.15
N TYR A 63 -2.94 -20.22 10.70
CA TYR A 63 -4.13 -19.70 10.03
C TYR A 63 -4.03 -18.21 9.72
N LEU A 64 -3.59 -17.39 10.68
CA LEU A 64 -3.47 -15.94 10.50
C LEU A 64 -2.41 -15.59 9.46
N ALA A 65 -1.25 -16.25 9.50
CA ALA A 65 -0.19 -16.04 8.52
C ALA A 65 -0.68 -16.37 7.10
N ASP A 66 -1.33 -17.52 6.91
CA ASP A 66 -1.82 -17.97 5.60
C ASP A 66 -2.93 -17.09 5.02
N ASN A 67 -3.78 -16.50 5.88
CA ASN A 67 -4.95 -15.72 5.46
C ASN A 67 -4.73 -14.19 5.52
N SER A 68 -3.54 -13.76 5.95
CA SER A 68 -3.20 -12.35 6.14
C SER A 68 -3.31 -11.45 4.91
N ARG A 69 -3.07 -11.99 3.71
CA ARG A 69 -3.02 -11.22 2.45
C ARG A 69 -4.31 -10.49 2.11
N HIS A 70 -5.43 -10.92 2.68
CA HIS A 70 -6.73 -10.27 2.49
C HIS A 70 -7.01 -9.15 3.50
N LEU A 71 -6.21 -9.07 4.56
CA LEU A 71 -6.44 -8.21 5.73
C LEU A 71 -5.38 -7.14 5.84
N SER A 72 -4.16 -7.47 5.44
CA SER A 72 -3.00 -6.59 5.46
C SER A 72 -2.10 -6.83 4.25
N ARG A 73 -1.18 -5.90 4.02
CA ARG A 73 -0.06 -6.06 3.08
C ARG A 73 1.17 -6.68 3.73
N LEU A 74 1.17 -6.88 5.05
CA LEU A 74 2.23 -7.63 5.73
C LEU A 74 2.35 -9.04 5.13
N THR A 75 3.58 -9.54 5.05
CA THR A 75 3.81 -10.87 4.49
C THR A 75 3.42 -11.97 5.50
N PRO A 76 3.01 -13.16 5.03
CA PRO A 76 2.79 -14.31 5.90
C PRO A 76 3.98 -14.61 6.81
N GLY A 77 5.21 -14.48 6.27
CA GLY A 77 6.44 -14.71 7.02
C GLY A 77 6.61 -13.73 8.18
N TYR A 78 6.36 -12.43 7.95
CA TYR A 78 6.42 -11.42 9.00
C TYR A 78 5.40 -11.70 10.11
N ILE A 79 4.15 -12.00 9.74
CA ILE A 79 3.09 -12.28 10.73
C ILE A 79 3.42 -13.54 11.53
N TYR A 80 3.87 -14.59 10.86
CA TYR A 80 4.29 -15.83 11.52
C TYR A 80 5.39 -15.57 12.55
N GLU A 81 6.47 -14.89 12.15
CA GLU A 81 7.59 -14.56 13.04
C GLU A 81 7.13 -13.72 14.22
N ARG A 82 6.41 -12.62 13.98
CA ARG A 82 5.97 -11.71 15.04
C ARG A 82 4.98 -12.34 16.01
N LEU A 83 4.12 -13.26 15.56
CA LEU A 83 3.21 -13.97 16.46
C LEU A 83 3.91 -15.06 17.26
N HIS A 84 4.97 -15.67 16.71
CA HIS A 84 5.82 -16.61 17.44
C HIS A 84 6.65 -15.94 18.54
N HIS A 85 6.99 -14.67 18.34
CA HIS A 85 7.70 -13.80 19.29
C HIS A 85 6.80 -12.72 19.89
N ARG A 86 5.49 -12.97 19.99
CA ARG A 86 4.51 -11.95 20.42
C ARG A 86 4.75 -11.44 21.84
N GLU A 87 5.42 -12.22 22.68
CA GLU A 87 5.83 -11.82 24.02
C GLU A 87 6.74 -10.58 24.05
N ASP A 88 7.40 -10.27 22.94
CA ASP A 88 8.21 -9.06 22.79
C ASP A 88 7.35 -7.79 22.65
N SER A 89 6.04 -7.93 22.42
CA SER A 89 5.08 -6.82 22.32
C SER A 89 3.82 -7.10 23.14
N ALA A 90 3.67 -6.40 24.25
CA ALA A 90 2.49 -6.53 25.11
C ALA A 90 1.18 -6.29 24.34
N ALA A 91 1.16 -5.35 23.40
CA ALA A 91 -0.03 -5.05 22.59
C ALA A 91 -0.42 -6.21 21.66
N ILE A 92 0.56 -6.81 20.97
CA ILE A 92 0.32 -7.98 20.11
C ILE A 92 -0.10 -9.17 20.97
N CYS A 93 0.57 -9.40 22.11
CA CYS A 93 0.24 -10.48 23.02
C CYS A 93 -1.22 -10.36 23.52
N ASP A 94 -1.61 -9.17 23.99
CA ASP A 94 -2.96 -8.90 24.47
C ASP A 94 -4.01 -9.06 23.36
N ALA A 95 -3.74 -8.57 22.15
CA ALA A 95 -4.64 -8.69 21.01
C ALA A 95 -4.81 -10.16 20.58
N PHE A 96 -3.72 -10.94 20.60
CA PHE A 96 -3.73 -12.36 20.27
C PHE A 96 -4.52 -13.18 21.31
N ASP A 97 -4.32 -12.90 22.60
CA ASP A 97 -5.03 -13.59 23.67
C ASP A 97 -6.54 -13.31 23.63
N ARG A 98 -6.95 -12.09 23.27
CA ARG A 98 -8.37 -11.76 23.03
C ARG A 98 -8.94 -12.58 21.89
N LEU A 99 -8.21 -12.71 20.79
CA LEU A 99 -8.62 -13.50 19.63
C LEU A 99 -8.75 -15.00 19.97
N LEU A 100 -7.88 -15.53 20.84
CA LEU A 100 -7.95 -16.92 21.30
C LEU A 100 -9.21 -17.23 22.12
N VAL A 101 -9.68 -16.25 22.90
CA VAL A 101 -10.83 -16.42 23.81
C VAL A 101 -12.16 -16.11 23.11
N ALA A 102 -12.16 -15.18 22.15
CA ALA A 102 -13.37 -14.77 21.44
C ALA A 102 -13.11 -14.64 19.93
N VAL A 103 -13.76 -15.50 19.14
CA VAL A 103 -13.79 -15.39 17.67
C VAL A 103 -14.81 -14.32 17.27
N VAL A 104 -14.52 -13.07 17.64
CA VAL A 104 -15.28 -11.90 17.17
C VAL A 104 -14.50 -11.23 16.04
N PRO A 105 -15.15 -10.83 14.92
CA PRO A 105 -14.47 -10.18 13.79
C PRO A 105 -13.56 -9.01 14.19
N ASP A 106 -13.98 -8.23 15.20
CA ASP A 106 -13.23 -7.07 15.70
C ASP A 106 -11.87 -7.45 16.32
N ALA A 107 -11.77 -8.63 16.95
CA ALA A 107 -10.51 -9.09 17.56
C ALA A 107 -9.45 -9.42 16.50
N HIS A 108 -9.90 -9.92 15.34
CA HIS A 108 -9.00 -10.22 14.23
C HIS A 108 -8.44 -8.93 13.63
N GLN A 109 -9.31 -7.95 13.34
CA GLN A 109 -8.87 -6.67 12.81
C GLN A 109 -7.94 -5.94 13.79
N HIS A 110 -8.25 -5.97 15.09
CA HIS A 110 -7.41 -5.36 16.11
C HIS A 110 -6.00 -5.98 16.15
N LEU A 111 -5.88 -7.32 16.11
CA LEU A 111 -4.56 -7.97 16.04
C LEU A 111 -3.78 -7.57 14.80
N ILE A 112 -4.45 -7.47 13.64
CA ILE A 112 -3.81 -7.01 12.41
C ILE A 112 -3.35 -5.56 12.55
N ASP A 113 -4.15 -4.68 13.14
CA ASP A 113 -3.76 -3.29 13.38
C ASP A 113 -2.53 -3.21 14.30
N GLU A 114 -2.45 -4.00 15.37
CA GLU A 114 -1.27 -4.04 16.25
C GLU A 114 -0.02 -4.57 15.53
N LEU A 115 -0.15 -5.58 14.68
CA LEU A 115 0.95 -6.09 13.85
C LEU A 115 1.43 -5.03 12.83
N GLU A 116 0.51 -4.28 12.23
CA GLU A 116 0.84 -3.19 11.32
C GLU A 116 1.51 -2.02 12.04
N LEU A 117 1.06 -1.67 13.24
CA LEU A 117 1.66 -0.61 14.05
C LEU A 117 3.08 -0.97 14.50
N ASP A 118 3.27 -2.22 14.95
CA ASP A 118 4.60 -2.74 15.27
C ASP A 118 5.53 -2.64 14.05
N PHE A 119 5.06 -3.09 12.87
CA PHE A 119 5.80 -2.92 11.62
C PHE A 119 6.12 -1.44 11.32
N ILE A 120 5.17 -0.53 11.46
CA ILE A 120 5.34 0.89 11.16
C ILE A 120 6.39 1.53 12.07
N HIS A 121 6.42 1.16 13.34
CA HIS A 121 7.29 1.81 14.35
C HIS A 121 8.63 1.11 14.56
N ASP A 122 8.79 -0.13 14.11
CA ASP A 122 10.07 -0.84 14.18
C ASP A 122 11.15 -0.15 13.32
N PRO A 123 12.24 0.36 13.91
CA PRO A 123 13.29 1.07 13.15
C PRO A 123 14.09 0.18 12.19
N ASP A 124 13.98 -1.14 12.34
CA ASP A 124 14.70 -2.13 11.54
C ASP A 124 13.87 -2.72 10.40
N THR A 125 12.58 -2.36 10.30
CA THR A 125 11.74 -2.69 9.14
C THR A 125 11.65 -1.56 8.13
N SER A 126 11.47 -1.94 6.88
CA SER A 126 11.34 -1.10 5.70
C SER A 126 10.11 -1.51 4.90
N SER A 127 9.58 -0.63 4.04
CA SER A 127 8.54 -1.07 3.09
C SER A 127 9.02 -2.20 2.15
N LEU A 128 10.33 -2.41 2.03
CA LEU A 128 10.90 -3.56 1.29
C LEU A 128 10.56 -4.90 1.94
N ASP A 129 10.27 -4.93 3.25
CA ASP A 129 9.82 -6.12 3.98
C ASP A 129 8.40 -6.57 3.61
N LEU A 130 7.66 -5.76 2.86
CA LEU A 130 6.38 -6.14 2.26
C LEU A 130 6.56 -7.02 1.01
N LEU A 131 7.78 -7.11 0.48
CA LEU A 131 8.14 -8.03 -0.59
C LEU A 131 8.34 -9.45 -0.02
N ASN A 132 8.39 -10.46 -0.90
CA ASN A 132 8.84 -11.78 -0.47
C ASN A 132 10.27 -11.73 0.11
N TYR A 133 10.61 -12.76 0.89
CA TYR A 133 11.87 -12.79 1.64
C TYR A 133 13.10 -12.63 0.73
N GLU A 134 13.09 -13.29 -0.44
CA GLU A 134 14.21 -13.23 -1.39
C GLU A 134 14.44 -11.81 -1.91
N LEU A 135 13.37 -11.11 -2.30
CA LEU A 135 13.45 -9.74 -2.82
C LEU A 135 13.78 -8.74 -1.71
N LYS A 136 13.18 -8.89 -0.52
CA LYS A 136 13.53 -8.10 0.66
C LYS A 136 15.03 -8.16 0.91
N VAL A 137 15.59 -9.36 1.06
CA VAL A 137 17.02 -9.56 1.35
C VAL A 137 17.88 -9.02 0.21
N HIS A 138 17.49 -9.30 -1.03
CA HIS A 138 18.24 -8.85 -2.19
C HIS A 138 18.37 -7.31 -2.20
N PHE A 139 17.27 -6.57 -2.16
CA PHE A 139 17.32 -5.11 -2.28
C PHE A 139 17.86 -4.40 -1.03
N SER A 140 17.62 -4.94 0.16
CA SER A 140 18.09 -4.32 1.42
C SER A 140 19.59 -4.47 1.65
N THR A 141 20.19 -5.57 1.17
CA THR A 141 21.63 -5.84 1.31
C THR A 141 22.45 -5.49 0.07
N PHE A 142 21.79 -5.15 -1.04
CA PHE A 142 22.47 -4.80 -2.28
C PHE A 142 23.37 -3.57 -2.07
N PRO A 143 24.65 -3.61 -2.52
CA PRO A 143 25.58 -2.50 -2.35
C PRO A 143 25.30 -1.39 -3.38
N TRP A 144 24.19 -0.67 -3.22
CA TRP A 144 23.79 0.42 -4.09
C TRP A 144 24.90 1.49 -4.21
N GLU A 145 25.18 1.91 -5.43
CA GLU A 145 26.11 3.00 -5.73
C GLU A 145 25.38 4.35 -5.76
N ALA A 146 26.13 5.45 -5.64
CA ALA A 146 25.54 6.79 -5.56
C ALA A 146 24.66 7.17 -6.76
N ASN A 147 25.00 6.64 -7.94
CA ASN A 147 24.36 6.98 -9.22
C ASN A 147 23.34 5.94 -9.69
N ASP A 148 23.05 4.89 -8.89
CA ASP A 148 22.10 3.84 -9.31
C ASP A 148 20.63 4.30 -9.35
N TYR A 149 20.34 5.55 -9.01
CA TYR A 149 19.01 6.12 -9.17
C TYR A 149 18.71 6.45 -10.64
N PRO A 150 17.63 5.90 -11.23
CA PRO A 150 17.30 6.12 -12.63
C PRO A 150 17.05 7.60 -12.98
N GLY A 151 17.63 8.06 -14.07
CA GLY A 151 17.45 9.44 -14.58
C GLY A 151 18.38 10.50 -13.95
N GLY A 152 19.33 10.07 -13.12
CA GLY A 152 20.48 10.87 -12.69
C GLY A 152 21.69 10.71 -13.64
N PRO A 153 22.91 11.02 -13.16
CA PRO A 153 24.13 10.50 -13.78
C PRO A 153 24.08 8.98 -13.89
N GLU A 154 24.63 8.42 -14.97
CA GLU A 154 24.54 6.98 -15.25
C GLU A 154 25.18 6.13 -14.12
N GLY A 155 24.40 5.22 -13.56
CA GLY A 155 24.81 4.22 -12.57
C GLY A 155 24.85 2.81 -13.15
N ALA A 156 25.66 1.93 -12.55
CA ALA A 156 25.81 0.55 -13.04
C ALA A 156 24.56 -0.31 -12.80
N ASN A 157 23.74 0.04 -11.80
CA ASN A 157 22.61 -0.79 -11.34
C ASN A 157 21.24 -0.10 -11.46
N GLU A 158 21.08 0.91 -12.32
CA GLU A 158 19.78 1.58 -12.54
C GLU A 158 18.66 0.59 -12.90
N GLN A 159 18.96 -0.42 -13.71
CA GLN A 159 17.98 -1.47 -14.05
C GLN A 159 17.52 -2.26 -12.82
N LEU A 160 18.39 -2.45 -11.83
CA LEU A 160 18.01 -3.11 -10.60
C LEU A 160 17.12 -2.23 -9.73
N ALA A 161 17.35 -0.91 -9.75
CA ALA A 161 16.47 0.05 -9.10
C ALA A 161 15.06 0.05 -9.74
N ASP A 162 14.98 -0.05 -11.08
CA ASP A 162 13.71 -0.24 -11.80
C ASP A 162 13.01 -1.54 -11.35
N ILE A 163 13.73 -2.66 -11.24
CA ILE A 163 13.16 -3.94 -10.79
C ILE A 163 12.66 -3.86 -9.34
N MET A 164 13.37 -3.17 -8.45
CA MET A 164 12.91 -2.93 -7.07
C MET A 164 11.59 -2.14 -7.06
N VAL A 165 11.49 -1.12 -7.91
CA VAL A 165 10.28 -0.32 -8.08
C VAL A 165 9.12 -1.15 -8.61
N ASP A 166 9.34 -1.94 -9.66
CA ASP A 166 8.32 -2.85 -10.22
C ASP A 166 7.84 -3.87 -9.17
N ALA A 167 8.74 -4.38 -8.32
CA ALA A 167 8.39 -5.30 -7.25
C ALA A 167 7.50 -4.63 -6.18
N LEU A 168 7.78 -3.37 -5.82
CA LEU A 168 6.94 -2.61 -4.89
C LEU A 168 5.59 -2.22 -5.51
N ASP A 169 5.54 -2.00 -6.83
CA ASP A 169 4.30 -1.73 -7.55
C ASP A 169 3.29 -2.91 -7.43
N ILE A 170 3.79 -4.15 -7.38
CA ILE A 170 2.94 -5.34 -7.12
C ILE A 170 2.29 -5.28 -5.72
N VAL A 171 3.00 -4.74 -4.72
CA VAL A 171 2.47 -4.58 -3.35
C VAL A 171 1.48 -3.43 -3.29
N ARG A 172 1.87 -2.28 -3.85
CA ARG A 172 1.09 -1.04 -3.85
C ARG A 172 1.22 -0.37 -5.23
N PRO A 173 0.24 -0.57 -6.14
CA PRO A 173 0.32 -0.02 -7.48
C PRO A 173 0.37 1.51 -7.51
N GLU A 174 1.20 2.06 -8.39
CA GLU A 174 1.18 3.46 -8.74
C GLU A 174 -0.16 3.83 -9.40
N ARG A 175 -0.66 5.03 -9.09
CA ARG A 175 -1.79 5.62 -9.80
C ARG A 175 -1.48 7.07 -10.12
N ARG A 176 -0.65 7.24 -11.16
CA ARG A 176 -0.15 8.56 -11.53
C ARG A 176 -1.27 9.47 -12.00
N ALA A 177 -1.40 10.65 -11.41
CA ALA A 177 -2.45 11.62 -11.72
C ALA A 177 -2.23 12.31 -13.07
N ASN A 178 -0.98 12.37 -13.55
CA ASN A 178 -0.60 13.12 -14.75
C ASN A 178 -0.08 12.25 -15.91
N ARG A 179 0.04 10.93 -15.71
CA ARG A 179 0.49 9.94 -16.69
C ARG A 179 -0.16 8.60 -16.40
N SER A 180 -0.06 7.64 -17.31
CA SER A 180 -0.75 6.34 -17.30
C SER A 180 -2.19 6.35 -17.83
N ARG A 181 -2.73 5.15 -18.06
CA ARG A 181 -4.15 4.91 -18.37
C ARG A 181 -5.12 5.43 -17.30
N THR A 182 -4.66 5.56 -16.06
CA THR A 182 -5.50 6.00 -14.93
C THR A 182 -5.30 7.48 -14.60
N ALA A 183 -4.63 8.24 -15.48
CA ALA A 183 -4.37 9.65 -15.27
C ALA A 183 -5.67 10.45 -15.09
N VAL A 184 -5.63 11.37 -14.12
CA VAL A 184 -6.67 12.40 -13.99
C VAL A 184 -6.63 13.31 -15.19
N ILE A 185 -5.45 13.65 -15.73
CA ILE A 185 -5.30 14.39 -16.99
C ILE A 185 -3.89 14.17 -17.56
N ARG A 186 -3.75 14.14 -18.88
CA ARG A 186 -2.44 14.08 -19.55
C ARG A 186 -2.09 15.39 -20.23
N ARG A 187 -0.80 15.61 -20.46
CA ARG A 187 -0.26 16.86 -21.04
C ARG A 187 -0.83 17.16 -22.43
N ASP A 188 -1.06 16.13 -23.25
CA ASP A 188 -1.48 16.24 -24.65
C ASP A 188 -2.89 16.81 -24.83
N VAL A 189 -3.73 16.78 -23.79
CA VAL A 189 -5.13 17.25 -23.84
C VAL A 189 -5.36 18.54 -23.03
N VAL A 190 -4.31 19.12 -22.46
CA VAL A 190 -4.41 20.31 -21.61
C VAL A 190 -4.43 21.56 -22.47
N THR A 191 -5.52 22.33 -22.37
CA THR A 191 -5.65 23.68 -22.93
C THR A 191 -5.43 24.74 -21.85
N ASP A 192 -5.34 26.02 -22.24
CA ASP A 192 -5.24 27.13 -21.30
C ASP A 192 -6.48 27.25 -20.40
N GLU A 193 -7.67 26.93 -20.91
CA GLU A 193 -8.93 26.91 -20.14
C GLU A 193 -8.92 25.81 -19.07
N ILE A 194 -8.50 24.59 -19.45
CA ILE A 194 -8.35 23.48 -18.51
C ILE A 194 -7.31 23.84 -17.45
N TRP A 195 -6.22 24.51 -17.84
CA TRP A 195 -5.21 24.97 -16.92
C TRP A 195 -5.76 25.95 -15.89
N ALA A 196 -6.51 26.97 -16.34
CA ALA A 196 -7.17 27.93 -15.48
C ALA A 196 -8.16 27.24 -14.51
N TYR A 197 -8.93 26.27 -15.01
CA TYR A 197 -9.82 25.47 -14.18
C TYR A 197 -9.07 24.75 -13.06
N MET A 198 -7.99 24.04 -13.37
CA MET A 198 -7.23 23.27 -12.38
C MET A 198 -6.59 24.16 -11.31
N LEU A 199 -6.02 25.30 -11.71
CA LEU A 199 -5.44 26.26 -10.77
C LEU A 199 -6.48 26.88 -9.84
N ALA A 200 -7.71 27.09 -10.33
CA ALA A 200 -8.82 27.60 -9.52
C ALA A 200 -9.29 26.61 -8.44
N GLN A 201 -8.97 25.32 -8.56
CA GLN A 201 -9.34 24.30 -7.57
C GLN A 201 -8.40 24.24 -6.36
N TRP A 202 -7.31 25.00 -6.36
CA TRP A 202 -6.34 24.96 -5.26
C TRP A 202 -6.86 25.63 -4.00
N THR A 203 -6.86 24.89 -2.90
CA THR A 203 -7.28 25.35 -1.58
C THR A 203 -6.14 25.16 -0.57
N PRO A 204 -5.93 26.11 0.36
CA PRO A 204 -4.97 25.94 1.45
C PRO A 204 -5.26 24.70 2.29
N VAL A 205 -4.21 24.05 2.78
CA VAL A 205 -4.34 22.88 3.66
C VAL A 205 -4.54 23.34 5.11
N PRO A 206 -5.63 22.91 5.79
CA PRO A 206 -5.82 23.22 7.21
C PRO A 206 -4.62 22.76 8.06
N GLY A 207 -4.13 23.62 8.95
CA GLY A 207 -2.96 23.35 9.80
C GLY A 207 -1.60 23.48 9.11
N GLU A 208 -1.56 23.56 7.77
CA GLU A 208 -0.34 23.74 6.97
C GLU A 208 -0.57 24.74 5.82
N PRO A 209 -0.94 26.00 6.13
CA PRO A 209 -1.49 26.96 5.16
C PRO A 209 -0.49 27.45 4.10
N ASP A 210 0.81 27.21 4.31
CA ASP A 210 1.85 27.46 3.31
C ASP A 210 1.70 26.57 2.08
N TRP A 211 0.99 25.45 2.25
CA TRP A 211 0.70 24.50 1.19
C TRP A 211 -0.75 24.60 0.72
N LYS A 212 -0.93 24.37 -0.56
CA LYS A 212 -2.23 24.18 -1.21
C LYS A 212 -2.24 22.84 -1.90
N LEU A 213 -3.43 22.27 -2.01
CA LEU A 213 -3.75 21.08 -2.81
C LEU A 213 -5.03 21.35 -3.59
N ASN A 214 -5.36 20.50 -4.55
CA ASN A 214 -6.68 20.49 -5.16
C ASN A 214 -7.74 20.26 -4.06
N ARG A 215 -8.88 20.94 -4.12
CA ARG A 215 -9.96 20.85 -3.13
C ARG A 215 -10.37 19.40 -2.81
N HIS A 216 -10.37 18.50 -3.79
CA HIS A 216 -10.73 17.09 -3.58
C HIS A 216 -9.67 16.30 -2.80
N ALA A 217 -8.40 16.72 -2.88
CA ALA A 217 -7.29 16.11 -2.16
C ALA A 217 -7.15 16.65 -0.73
N VAL A 218 -7.62 17.88 -0.44
CA VAL A 218 -7.50 18.50 0.90
C VAL A 218 -8.20 17.66 1.96
N ASP A 219 -9.50 17.38 1.78
CA ASP A 219 -10.27 16.63 2.79
C ASP A 219 -9.73 15.21 2.98
N ALA A 220 -9.30 14.57 1.90
CA ALA A 220 -8.67 13.27 1.94
C ALA A 220 -7.35 13.30 2.73
N TYR A 221 -6.51 14.31 2.48
CA TYR A 221 -5.27 14.50 3.23
C TYR A 221 -5.50 14.78 4.71
N VAL A 222 -6.48 15.62 5.06
CA VAL A 222 -6.78 15.94 6.46
C VAL A 222 -7.18 14.69 7.24
N ARG A 223 -8.11 13.88 6.70
CA ARG A 223 -8.49 12.60 7.32
C ARG A 223 -7.31 11.62 7.41
N MET A 224 -6.49 11.57 6.37
CA MET A 224 -5.29 10.72 6.35
C MET A 224 -4.28 11.14 7.43
N ARG A 225 -4.04 12.45 7.59
CA ARG A 225 -3.14 13.00 8.61
C ARG A 225 -3.66 12.75 10.03
N GLU A 226 -4.97 12.87 10.25
CA GLU A 226 -5.60 12.56 11.53
C GLU A 226 -5.48 11.06 11.88
N ALA A 227 -5.74 10.19 10.92
CA ALA A 227 -5.58 8.74 11.10
C ALA A 227 -4.12 8.37 11.39
N ALA A 228 -3.17 8.94 10.64
CA ALA A 228 -1.75 8.73 10.89
C ALA A 228 -1.34 9.21 12.28
N ALA A 229 -1.84 10.37 12.73
CA ALA A 229 -1.56 10.89 14.06
C ALA A 229 -2.11 9.97 15.17
N ALA A 230 -3.29 9.37 14.97
CA ALA A 230 -3.85 8.38 15.89
C ALA A 230 -2.97 7.12 15.99
N ASP A 231 -2.29 6.76 14.89
CA ASP A 231 -1.33 5.66 14.81
C ASP A 231 0.09 6.08 15.25
N GLY A 232 0.28 7.29 15.80
CA GLY A 232 1.58 7.79 16.25
C GLY A 232 2.53 8.26 15.12
N VAL A 233 2.02 8.44 13.90
CA VAL A 233 2.79 8.88 12.73
C VAL A 233 2.44 10.31 12.36
N THR A 234 3.42 11.21 12.35
CA THR A 234 3.20 12.61 11.93
C THR A 234 3.44 12.78 10.43
N LEU A 235 2.38 13.00 9.65
CA LEU A 235 2.50 13.41 8.24
C LEU A 235 2.68 14.92 8.15
N LYS A 236 3.76 15.36 7.49
CA LYS A 236 4.05 16.79 7.26
C LYS A 236 4.45 17.04 5.81
N ILE A 237 3.85 18.04 5.19
CA ILE A 237 4.15 18.41 3.80
C ILE A 237 5.50 19.14 3.74
N ARG A 238 6.39 18.65 2.87
CA ARG A 238 7.62 19.34 2.45
C ARG A 238 7.44 20.07 1.14
N SER A 239 6.56 19.59 0.28
CA SER A 239 6.21 20.22 -1.00
C SER A 239 4.81 19.78 -1.44
N GLY A 240 3.95 20.76 -1.74
CA GLY A 240 2.56 20.56 -2.19
C GLY A 240 2.34 21.13 -3.59
N HIS A 241 1.38 22.03 -3.79
CA HIS A 241 1.20 22.70 -5.09
C HIS A 241 2.49 23.36 -5.63
N ARG A 242 2.66 23.32 -6.95
CA ARG A 242 3.76 23.98 -7.65
C ARG A 242 3.21 24.86 -8.76
N ASP A 243 3.32 26.18 -8.58
CA ASP A 243 2.95 27.15 -9.62
C ASP A 243 3.74 26.87 -10.91
N PRO A 244 3.05 26.54 -12.01
CA PRO A 244 3.69 26.14 -13.25
C PRO A 244 4.32 27.29 -14.02
N ALA A 245 3.78 28.51 -13.92
CA ALA A 245 4.40 29.69 -14.49
C ALA A 245 5.71 30.00 -13.75
N LYS A 246 5.72 29.85 -12.43
CA LYS A 246 6.95 29.94 -11.61
C LYS A 246 7.94 28.83 -11.96
N ALA A 247 7.48 27.59 -12.14
CA ALA A 247 8.30 26.47 -12.56
C ALA A 247 8.96 26.72 -13.93
N LYS A 248 8.19 27.18 -14.92
CA LYS A 248 8.68 27.55 -16.25
C LYS A 248 9.72 28.68 -16.20
N ARG A 249 9.48 29.73 -15.40
CA ARG A 249 10.45 30.82 -15.20
C ARG A 249 11.75 30.31 -14.56
N ASN A 250 11.65 29.45 -13.55
CA ASN A 250 12.81 28.86 -12.89
C ASN A 250 13.62 27.95 -13.82
N ALA A 251 12.93 27.15 -14.63
CA ALA A 251 13.53 26.28 -15.64
C ALA A 251 14.33 27.08 -16.67
N ALA A 252 13.70 28.12 -17.25
CA ALA A 252 14.34 29.00 -18.22
C ALA A 252 15.58 29.69 -17.63
N ARG A 253 15.49 30.20 -16.39
CA ARG A 253 16.62 30.81 -15.68
C ARG A 253 17.80 29.85 -15.48
N ARG A 254 17.53 28.55 -15.30
CA ARG A 254 18.56 27.52 -15.05
C ARG A 254 19.04 26.82 -16.32
N GLY A 255 18.56 27.21 -17.51
CA GLY A 255 18.88 26.51 -18.77
C GLY A 255 18.40 25.06 -18.80
N ASN A 256 17.50 24.66 -17.90
CA ASN A 256 17.03 23.28 -17.78
C ASN A 256 15.75 23.09 -18.61
N HIS A 257 15.92 22.61 -19.83
CA HIS A 257 14.82 22.27 -20.74
C HIS A 257 14.11 20.97 -20.35
N PHE A 258 14.70 20.14 -19.48
CA PHE A 258 14.07 18.96 -18.86
C PHE A 258 13.18 19.31 -17.68
N ALA A 259 12.81 20.57 -17.46
CA ALA A 259 11.84 20.93 -16.45
C ALA A 259 10.43 20.43 -16.82
N THR A 260 10.26 19.11 -16.74
CA THR A 260 9.01 18.35 -16.58
C THR A 260 8.15 18.90 -15.44
N ALA A 261 8.69 19.77 -14.58
CA ALA A 261 8.01 20.56 -13.58
C ALA A 261 6.86 21.46 -14.09
N SER A 262 6.74 21.72 -15.40
CA SER A 262 5.59 22.49 -15.93
C SER A 262 4.28 21.70 -15.90
N PHE A 263 4.33 20.36 -16.01
CA PHE A 263 3.16 19.48 -15.94
C PHE A 263 3.50 18.25 -15.08
N SER A 264 3.41 18.46 -13.78
CA SER A 264 3.63 17.44 -12.75
C SER A 264 2.37 17.29 -11.90
N ALA A 265 2.21 16.21 -11.15
CA ALA A 265 1.07 16.07 -10.23
C ALA A 265 1.02 17.20 -9.17
N HIS A 266 2.16 17.80 -8.80
CA HIS A 266 2.20 19.03 -8.00
C HIS A 266 1.56 20.23 -8.70
N SER A 267 1.72 20.34 -10.03
CA SER A 267 1.07 21.37 -10.84
C SER A 267 -0.45 21.16 -10.93
N LEU A 268 -0.95 19.97 -10.58
CA LEU A 268 -2.38 19.68 -10.46
C LEU A 268 -2.90 19.92 -9.03
N GLY A 269 -2.00 20.13 -8.05
CA GLY A 269 -2.35 20.12 -6.63
C GLY A 269 -2.71 18.72 -6.11
N LEU A 270 -2.29 17.67 -6.82
CA LEU A 270 -2.62 16.28 -6.53
C LEU A 270 -1.41 15.48 -6.04
N ALA A 271 -0.31 16.15 -5.64
CA ALA A 271 0.86 15.49 -5.10
C ALA A 271 1.34 16.16 -3.82
N ILE A 272 1.90 15.33 -2.95
CA ILE A 272 2.60 15.73 -1.73
C ILE A 272 3.96 15.04 -1.73
N ASP A 273 4.99 15.82 -1.46
CA ASP A 273 6.25 15.30 -0.94
C ASP A 273 6.21 15.37 0.58
N PHE A 274 6.32 14.24 1.26
CA PHE A 274 6.30 14.15 2.72
C PHE A 274 7.69 14.37 3.33
N ALA A 275 7.70 14.94 4.54
CA ALA A 275 8.84 14.82 5.44
C ALA A 275 8.97 13.36 5.89
N LEU A 276 10.11 12.74 5.62
CA LEU A 276 10.40 11.38 6.05
C LEU A 276 11.37 11.40 7.24
N PRO A 277 10.92 11.17 8.49
CA PRO A 277 11.83 11.00 9.61
C PRO A 277 12.69 9.73 9.41
N ASP A 278 13.97 9.83 9.78
CA ASP A 278 14.87 8.69 9.90
C ASP A 278 14.56 7.96 11.21
N PRO A 279 14.16 6.68 11.21
CA PRO A 279 13.82 6.00 12.45
C PRO A 279 15.04 5.75 13.37
N LYS A 280 16.26 5.92 12.86
CA LYS A 280 17.51 5.69 13.60
C LYS A 280 18.18 6.99 14.07
N SER A 281 17.57 8.15 13.83
CA SER A 281 18.08 9.45 14.30
C SER A 281 16.98 10.50 14.44
N ASP A 282 17.25 11.62 15.11
CA ASP A 282 16.27 12.72 15.21
C ASP A 282 16.13 13.55 13.92
N ARG A 283 16.67 13.06 12.80
CA ARG A 283 16.71 13.79 11.53
C ARG A 283 15.52 13.46 10.66
N VAL A 284 15.22 14.40 9.76
CA VAL A 284 14.35 14.16 8.61
C VAL A 284 15.24 14.04 7.39
N PHE A 285 15.00 13.04 6.56
CA PHE A 285 15.70 12.87 5.29
C PHE A 285 15.51 14.12 4.41
N ASP A 286 16.60 14.55 3.76
CA ASP A 286 16.49 15.52 2.68
C ASP A 286 15.85 14.84 1.47
N ILE A 287 14.95 15.53 0.78
CA ILE A 287 14.36 15.02 -0.47
C ILE A 287 15.43 15.08 -1.56
N THR A 288 15.93 13.93 -1.96
CA THR A 288 17.00 13.78 -2.95
C THR A 288 16.91 12.44 -3.64
N THR A 289 17.34 12.41 -4.90
CA THR A 289 17.48 11.19 -5.70
C THR A 289 18.91 10.63 -5.67
N SER A 290 19.82 11.24 -4.91
CA SER A 290 21.21 10.80 -4.79
C SER A 290 21.76 11.07 -3.38
N PRO A 291 22.58 10.16 -2.83
CA PRO A 291 22.98 8.87 -3.40
C PRO A 291 21.86 7.81 -3.27
N MET A 292 21.81 6.82 -4.17
CA MET A 292 20.78 5.76 -4.14
C MET A 292 20.65 5.03 -2.79
N PRO A 293 21.73 4.68 -2.05
CA PRO A 293 21.61 4.18 -0.68
C PRO A 293 20.74 5.04 0.24
N TYR A 294 20.79 6.36 0.06
CA TYR A 294 19.99 7.29 0.86
C TYR A 294 18.51 7.22 0.48
N VAL A 295 18.20 7.06 -0.81
CA VAL A 295 16.82 6.82 -1.28
C VAL A 295 16.26 5.51 -0.74
N VAL A 296 17.07 4.45 -0.71
CA VAL A 296 16.68 3.16 -0.12
C VAL A 296 16.45 3.29 1.38
N ALA A 297 17.30 4.03 2.09
CA ALA A 297 17.15 4.29 3.53
C ALA A 297 15.85 5.02 3.89
N MET A 298 15.34 5.90 3.03
CA MET A 298 14.06 6.59 3.25
C MET A 298 12.87 5.62 3.40
N ARG A 299 12.98 4.39 2.88
CA ARG A 299 11.91 3.37 2.98
C ARG A 299 11.73 2.79 4.38
N TYR A 300 12.71 2.99 5.26
CA TYR A 300 12.60 2.67 6.69
C TYR A 300 11.76 3.70 7.46
N SER A 301 11.47 4.86 6.88
CA SER A 301 10.69 5.90 7.55
C SER A 301 9.30 5.38 7.98
N PRO A 302 8.85 5.63 9.22
CA PRO A 302 7.50 5.25 9.66
C PRO A 302 6.43 5.90 8.79
N VAL A 303 6.67 7.12 8.29
CA VAL A 303 5.78 7.80 7.33
C VAL A 303 5.63 6.98 6.05
N HIS A 304 6.74 6.48 5.49
CA HIS A 304 6.72 5.71 4.26
C HIS A 304 6.00 4.37 4.43
N LYS A 305 6.27 3.67 5.54
CA LYS A 305 5.64 2.40 5.91
C LYS A 305 4.13 2.57 6.13
N TRP A 306 3.74 3.58 6.90
CA TRP A 306 2.32 3.89 7.14
C TRP A 306 1.58 4.17 5.83
N MET A 307 2.16 4.99 4.96
CA MET A 307 1.55 5.31 3.66
C MET A 307 1.41 4.07 2.77
N HIS A 308 2.38 3.14 2.79
CA HIS A 308 2.29 1.87 2.04
C HIS A 308 1.15 0.99 2.53
N LEU A 309 0.89 0.94 3.83
CA LEU A 309 -0.19 0.13 4.40
C LEU A 309 -1.56 0.81 4.25
N ARG A 310 -1.64 2.13 4.46
CA ARG A 310 -2.91 2.84 4.72
C ARG A 310 -3.27 3.93 3.70
N GLY A 311 -2.31 4.46 2.94
CA GLY A 311 -2.52 5.61 2.05
C GLY A 311 -3.64 5.43 1.01
N GLU A 312 -3.77 4.22 0.44
CA GLU A 312 -4.80 3.89 -0.54
C GLU A 312 -6.22 4.13 -0.02
N ARG A 313 -6.48 3.85 1.27
CA ARG A 313 -7.81 4.03 1.88
C ARG A 313 -8.28 5.50 1.82
N PHE A 314 -7.32 6.41 1.67
CA PHE A 314 -7.54 7.85 1.52
C PHE A 314 -7.34 8.34 0.08
N GLY A 315 -7.13 7.44 -0.89
CA GLY A 315 -6.93 7.77 -2.30
C GLY A 315 -5.52 8.23 -2.66
N TRP A 316 -4.54 8.03 -1.78
CA TRP A 316 -3.13 8.41 -2.01
C TRP A 316 -2.29 7.19 -2.41
N TYR A 317 -1.52 7.35 -3.47
CA TYR A 317 -0.73 6.28 -4.09
C TYR A 317 0.74 6.70 -4.24
N PRO A 318 1.69 5.77 -4.17
CA PRO A 318 3.10 6.10 -4.25
C PRO A 318 3.50 6.50 -5.67
N PHE A 319 4.57 7.28 -5.78
CA PHE A 319 5.50 7.19 -6.91
C PHE A 319 6.70 6.39 -6.46
N GLN A 320 6.83 5.15 -6.93
CA GLN A 320 7.71 4.15 -6.33
C GLN A 320 9.19 4.52 -6.36
N HIS A 321 9.63 5.28 -7.37
CA HIS A 321 11.01 5.80 -7.43
C HIS A 321 11.33 6.81 -6.32
N GLU A 322 10.33 7.56 -5.85
CA GLU A 322 10.49 8.68 -4.93
C GLU A 322 9.72 8.38 -3.63
N PRO A 323 10.33 7.76 -2.60
CA PRO A 323 9.63 7.37 -1.37
C PRO A 323 8.85 8.51 -0.69
N TRP A 324 9.29 9.75 -0.85
CA TRP A 324 8.59 10.92 -0.30
C TRP A 324 7.35 11.33 -1.09
N HIS A 325 7.21 10.94 -2.36
CA HIS A 325 6.25 11.47 -3.30
C HIS A 325 4.99 10.60 -3.40
N TRP A 326 3.84 11.21 -3.12
CA TRP A 326 2.54 10.55 -3.12
C TRP A 326 1.52 11.36 -3.90
N GLU A 327 0.71 10.68 -4.71
CA GLU A 327 -0.27 11.28 -5.60
C GLU A 327 -1.71 10.89 -5.22
N PHE A 328 -2.60 11.87 -5.15
CA PHE A 328 -4.03 11.65 -4.97
C PHE A 328 -4.69 11.30 -6.30
N ASN A 329 -5.12 10.05 -6.45
CA ASN A 329 -5.79 9.57 -7.65
C ASN A 329 -6.65 8.31 -7.37
N PRO A 330 -7.71 8.41 -6.56
CA PRO A 330 -8.59 7.27 -6.32
C PRO A 330 -9.21 6.72 -7.62
N PRO A 331 -9.67 5.46 -7.64
CA PRO A 331 -10.39 4.91 -8.78
C PRO A 331 -11.61 5.78 -9.18
N GLY A 332 -11.75 6.07 -10.47
CA GLY A 332 -12.83 6.93 -10.99
C GLY A 332 -12.68 8.42 -10.66
N PHE A 333 -11.49 8.87 -10.23
CA PHE A 333 -11.33 10.25 -9.81
C PHE A 333 -11.38 11.26 -10.96
N ARG A 334 -11.06 10.84 -12.19
CA ARG A 334 -11.09 11.72 -13.37
C ARG A 334 -12.47 12.36 -13.56
N GLU A 335 -13.51 11.57 -13.44
CA GLU A 335 -14.91 12.00 -13.61
C GLU A 335 -15.29 13.01 -12.52
N VAL A 336 -14.88 12.75 -11.28
CA VAL A 336 -15.09 13.66 -10.15
C VAL A 336 -14.32 14.97 -10.35
N PHE A 337 -13.07 14.90 -10.80
CA PHE A 337 -12.20 16.04 -10.99
C PHE A 337 -12.75 17.04 -12.02
N PHE A 338 -13.44 16.56 -13.06
CA PHE A 338 -14.04 17.38 -14.12
C PHE A 338 -15.56 17.55 -13.99
N ALA A 339 -16.17 17.13 -12.88
CA ALA A 339 -17.64 17.19 -12.72
C ALA A 339 -18.19 18.62 -12.89
N ASP A 340 -17.44 19.63 -12.47
CA ASP A 340 -17.82 21.05 -12.58
C ASP A 340 -17.18 21.76 -13.79
N TYR A 341 -16.40 21.06 -14.61
CA TYR A 341 -15.78 21.65 -15.79
C TYR A 341 -16.78 21.66 -16.96
N PRO A 342 -17.00 22.81 -17.63
CA PRO A 342 -17.88 22.88 -18.79
C PRO A 342 -17.45 21.91 -19.89
N GLY A 343 -18.35 21.00 -20.27
CA GLY A 343 -18.06 19.94 -21.25
C GLY A 343 -17.50 18.64 -20.66
N GLY A 344 -17.29 18.57 -19.35
CA GLY A 344 -16.84 17.36 -18.66
C GLY A 344 -15.36 17.03 -18.88
N ALA A 345 -14.96 15.81 -18.57
CA ALA A 345 -13.57 15.38 -18.75
C ALA A 345 -13.21 15.39 -20.25
N PRO A 346 -12.04 15.93 -20.65
CA PRO A 346 -11.63 15.94 -22.05
C PRO A 346 -11.47 14.51 -22.59
N ASP A 347 -11.59 14.29 -23.89
CA ASP A 347 -11.30 12.96 -24.44
C ASP A 347 -9.80 12.66 -24.34
N MET A 348 -9.44 11.47 -23.84
CA MET A 348 -8.06 10.98 -23.84
C MET A 348 -8.00 9.68 -24.63
N GLU A 349 -7.24 9.69 -25.72
CA GLU A 349 -6.98 8.48 -26.50
C GLU A 349 -6.41 7.37 -25.59
N PRO A 350 -6.86 6.11 -25.74
CA PRO A 350 -6.32 4.99 -24.97
C PRO A 350 -4.81 4.88 -25.14
N VAL A 351 -4.06 4.74 -24.04
CA VAL A 351 -2.63 4.40 -24.12
C VAL A 351 -2.51 2.89 -24.22
N PHE A 352 -1.78 2.38 -25.21
CA PHE A 352 -1.33 0.98 -25.21
C PHE A 352 0.01 0.90 -24.48
N GLU A 353 -0.05 0.67 -23.16
CA GLU A 353 1.11 0.31 -22.32
C GLU A 353 1.48 -1.16 -22.50
#